data_AF-L0R5R1-F1
#
_entry.id   AF-L0R5R1-F1
#
_cell.length_a   1.000
_cell.length_b   1.000
_cell.length_c   1.000
_cell.angle_alpha   90.00
_cell.angle_beta   90.00
_cell.angle_gamma   90.00
#
_symmetry.space_group_name_H-M   'P 1'
#
loop_
_entity.id
_entity.type
_entity.pdbx_description
1 polymer ?
#
loop_
_entity_poly.entity_id
_entity_poly.type
_entity_poly.pdbx_seq_one_letter_code
_entity_poly.pdbx_strand_id
1 'polypeptide(L)'
;MFMSKITRHLIAYDISCDKERYKVSKILEGFGFRVQESVFECDLTTQLKGRLIAKLEHLQIETGFVSIYPLGSHKPKDIGNAPPRINENYSFVI
;
A
#
# COMPACT_ATOMS: atom_id res chain seq x y z
N MET A 1 0.61 -28.24 -4.42
CA MET A 1 1.17 -27.10 -3.68
C MET A 1 0.93 -25.85 -4.52
N PHE A 2 -0.16 -25.11 -4.26
CA PHE A 2 -0.45 -23.87 -5.00
C PHE A 2 0.48 -22.78 -4.47
N MET A 3 1.39 -22.27 -5.31
CA MET A 3 2.15 -21.06 -5.00
C MET A 3 1.13 -19.91 -4.87
N SER A 4 1.16 -19.20 -3.73
CA SER A 4 0.29 -18.03 -3.54
C SER A 4 0.69 -16.96 -4.55
N LYS A 5 -0.21 -16.66 -5.50
CA LYS A 5 0.01 -15.61 -6.49
C LYS A 5 0.18 -14.26 -5.79
N ILE A 6 1.34 -13.64 -5.99
CA ILE A 6 1.57 -12.25 -5.59
C ILE A 6 0.95 -11.34 -6.64
N THR A 7 0.18 -10.34 -6.21
CA THR A 7 -0.40 -9.33 -7.08
C THR A 7 -0.10 -7.94 -6.53
N ARG A 8 0.37 -7.04 -7.40
CA ARG A 8 0.61 -5.65 -7.05
C ARG A 8 -0.68 -4.90 -6.85
N HIS A 9 -0.74 -4.10 -5.81
CA HIS A 9 -1.84 -3.22 -5.49
C HIS A 9 -1.32 -1.80 -5.26
N LEU A 10 -2.11 -0.82 -5.69
CA LEU A 10 -1.97 0.56 -5.29
C LEU A 10 -2.93 0.81 -4.11
N ILE A 11 -2.44 1.42 -3.03
CA ILE A 11 -3.25 1.78 -1.88
C ILE A 11 -3.16 3.28 -1.71
N ALA A 12 -4.30 3.96 -1.83
CA ALA A 12 -4.40 5.39 -1.66
C ALA A 12 -5.26 5.71 -0.43
N TYR A 13 -4.96 6.79 0.27
CA TYR A 13 -5.81 7.29 1.33
C TYR A 13 -6.12 8.78 1.16
N ASP A 14 -7.29 9.17 1.62
CA ASP A 14 -7.70 10.57 1.75
C ASP A 14 -8.27 10.75 3.16
N ILE A 15 -7.46 11.30 4.07
CA ILE A 15 -7.72 11.33 5.51
C ILE A 15 -7.24 12.67 6.08
N SER A 16 -8.17 13.41 6.66
CA SER A 16 -7.91 14.76 7.19
C SER A 16 -7.23 14.75 8.56
N CYS A 17 -7.55 13.81 9.45
CA CYS A 17 -6.92 13.70 10.77
C CYS A 17 -5.48 13.16 10.68
N ASP A 18 -4.52 13.96 11.12
CA ASP A 18 -3.09 13.61 11.12
C ASP A 18 -2.79 12.32 11.90
N LYS A 19 -3.48 12.10 13.02
CA LYS A 19 -3.31 10.90 13.85
C LYS A 19 -3.78 9.64 13.13
N GLU A 20 -4.90 9.71 12.41
CA GLU A 20 -5.40 8.60 11.60
C GLU A 20 -4.48 8.34 10.40
N ARG A 21 -4.09 9.41 9.68
CA ARG A 21 -3.16 9.34 8.55
C ARG A 21 -1.82 8.71 8.94
N TYR A 22 -1.28 9.07 10.10
CA TYR A 22 -0.07 8.46 10.65
C TYR A 22 -0.25 6.96 10.91
N LYS A 23 -1.34 6.55 11.56
CA LYS A 23 -1.61 5.13 11.82
C LYS A 23 -1.74 4.33 10.52
N VAL A 24 -2.45 4.85 9.53
CA VAL A 24 -2.58 4.23 8.20
C VAL A 24 -1.20 4.09 7.55
N SER A 25 -0.40 5.16 7.51
CA SER A 25 0.99 5.12 7.02
C SER A 25 1.79 4.00 7.66
N LYS A 26 1.76 3.91 9.00
CA LYS A 26 2.52 2.91 9.75
C LYS A 26 2.09 1.48 9.48
N ILE A 27 0.80 1.25 9.22
CA ILE A 27 0.36 -0.05 8.75
C ILE A 27 0.93 -0.32 7.36
N LEU A 28 0.76 0.60 6.40
CA LEU A 28 1.14 0.41 5.01
C LEU A 28 2.66 0.24 4.80
N GLU A 29 3.49 0.92 5.59
CA GLU A 29 4.95 0.73 5.62
C GLU A 29 5.37 -0.73 5.91
N GLY A 30 4.52 -1.51 6.58
CA GLY A 30 4.75 -2.94 6.83
C GLY A 30 4.34 -3.87 5.70
N PHE A 31 3.70 -3.36 4.64
CA PHE A 31 3.18 -4.16 3.52
C PHE A 31 3.67 -3.69 2.14
N GLY A 32 4.36 -2.55 2.05
CA GLY A 32 4.88 -2.03 0.80
C GLY A 32 5.57 -0.70 0.95
N PHE A 33 5.69 0.01 -0.17
CA PHE A 33 6.49 1.22 -0.27
C PHE A 33 5.62 2.43 -0.53
N ARG A 34 5.91 3.51 0.19
CA ARG A 34 5.32 4.82 -0.06
C ARG A 34 5.86 5.38 -1.37
N VAL A 35 4.96 5.70 -2.31
CA VAL A 35 5.31 6.25 -3.62
C VAL A 35 4.83 7.69 -3.82
N GLN A 36 3.82 8.12 -3.06
CA GLN A 36 3.40 9.52 -2.94
C GLN A 36 3.01 9.83 -1.49
N GLU A 37 2.68 11.09 -1.19
CA GLU A 37 2.26 11.51 0.16
C GLU A 37 1.06 10.73 0.69
N SER A 38 0.17 10.27 -0.19
CA SER A 38 -1.01 9.50 0.20
C SER A 38 -1.18 8.19 -0.57
N VAL A 39 -0.11 7.67 -1.18
CA VAL A 39 -0.16 6.48 -2.03
C VAL A 39 0.99 5.53 -1.75
N PHE A 40 0.66 4.24 -1.63
CA PHE A 40 1.58 3.12 -1.45
C PHE A 40 1.45 2.09 -2.58
N GLU A 41 2.55 1.45 -2.95
CA GLU A 41 2.59 0.26 -3.79
C GLU A 41 2.92 -0.97 -2.93
N CYS A 42 2.07 -2.00 -3.00
CA CYS A 42 2.20 -3.22 -2.21
C CYS A 42 2.09 -4.48 -3.09
N ASP A 43 3.09 -5.35 -3.02
CA ASP A 43 3.07 -6.66 -3.65
C ASP A 43 2.54 -7.69 -2.64
N LEU A 44 1.27 -8.10 -2.80
CA LEU A 44 0.53 -8.85 -1.78
C LEU A 44 0.16 -10.25 -2.27
N THR A 45 0.37 -11.25 -1.41
CA THR A 45 -0.36 -12.54 -1.50
C THR A 45 -1.80 -12.36 -1.00
N THR A 46 -2.68 -13.32 -1.30
CA THR A 46 -4.04 -13.34 -0.76
C THR A 46 -4.06 -13.25 0.78
N GLN A 47 -3.14 -13.96 1.45
CA GLN A 47 -3.04 -13.93 2.91
C GLN A 47 -2.59 -12.56 3.43
N LEU A 48 -1.57 -11.95 2.82
CA LEU A 48 -1.07 -10.62 3.22
C LEU A 48 -2.13 -9.55 2.98
N LYS A 49 -2.87 -9.62 1.87
CA LYS A 49 -3.99 -8.72 1.59
C LYS A 49 -5.07 -8.82 2.66
N GLY A 50 -5.46 -10.03 3.07
CA GLY A 50 -6.42 -10.22 4.16
C GLY A 50 -5.93 -9.63 5.49
N ARG A 51 -4.66 -9.86 5.86
CA ARG A 51 -4.06 -9.27 7.08
C ARG A 51 -4.02 -7.75 7.03
N LEU A 52 -3.69 -7.17 5.88
CA LEU A 52 -3.69 -5.73 5.67
C LEU A 52 -5.08 -5.14 5.87
N ILE A 53 -6.10 -5.71 5.21
CA ILE A 53 -7.49 -5.23 5.31
C ILE A 53 -7.96 -5.26 6.76
N ALA A 54 -7.77 -6.38 7.46
CA ALA A 54 -8.17 -6.50 8.87
C ALA A 54 -7.50 -5.45 9.78
N LYS A 55 -6.21 -5.15 9.55
CA LYS A 55 -5.50 -4.10 10.30
C LYS A 55 -6.05 -2.70 10.02
N LEU A 56 -6.39 -2.40 8.76
CA LEU A 56 -6.98 -1.12 8.38
C LEU A 56 -8.40 -0.96 8.95
N GLU A 57 -9.22 -2.01 8.87
CA GLU A 57 -10.56 -2.03 9.46
C GLU A 57 -10.50 -1.81 10.98
N HIS A 58 -9.51 -2.37 11.67
CA HIS A 58 -9.33 -2.16 13.12
C HIS A 58 -9.01 -0.70 13.50
N LEU A 59 -8.55 0.14 12.56
CA LEU A 59 -8.30 1.55 12.86
C LEU A 59 -9.58 2.36 13.07
N GLN A 60 -10.72 1.90 12.53
CA GLN A 60 -12.01 2.61 12.61
C GLN A 60 -11.85 4.08 12.18
N ILE A 61 -11.38 4.30 10.95
CA ILE A 61 -11.10 5.64 10.40
C ILE A 61 -12.41 6.43 10.31
N GLU A 62 -12.44 7.64 10.87
CA GLU A 62 -13.64 8.49 10.88
C GLU A 62 -13.52 9.70 9.95
N THR A 63 -12.29 10.13 9.63
CA THR A 63 -12.06 11.42 8.95
C THR A 63 -11.63 11.29 7.49
N GLY A 64 -11.94 10.15 6.88
CA GLY A 64 -11.52 9.81 5.53
C GLY A 64 -11.71 8.34 5.17
N PHE A 65 -10.97 7.88 4.16
CA PHE A 65 -11.03 6.50 3.69
C PHE A 65 -9.71 6.02 3.08
N VAL A 66 -9.60 4.70 2.89
CA VAL A 66 -8.50 4.02 2.20
C VAL A 66 -9.07 3.21 1.04
N SER A 67 -8.49 3.36 -0.14
CA SER A 67 -8.86 2.63 -1.35
C SER A 67 -7.74 1.69 -1.78
N ILE A 68 -8.10 0.46 -2.17
CA ILE A 68 -7.16 -0.58 -2.61
C ILE A 68 -7.47 -0.97 -4.06
N TYR A 69 -6.54 -0.72 -4.98
CA TYR A 69 -6.70 -1.00 -6.41
C TYR A 69 -5.74 -2.10 -6.86
N PRO A 70 -6.19 -3.15 -7.57
CA PRO A 70 -5.28 -4.10 -8.21
C PRO A 70 -4.58 -3.42 -9.39
N LEU A 71 -3.24 -3.48 -9.42
CA LEU A 71 -2.42 -2.85 -10.45
C LEU A 71 -1.78 -3.87 -11.42
N GLY A 72 -1.58 -5.13 -10.98
CA GLY A 72 -0.95 -6.14 -11.84
C GLY A 72 0.49 -5.78 -12.21
N SER A 73 0.83 -5.81 -13.51
CA SER A 73 2.18 -5.49 -14.02
C SER A 73 2.33 -4.07 -14.55
N HIS A 74 1.31 -3.22 -14.38
CA HIS A 74 1.34 -1.85 -14.91
C HIS A 74 2.36 -1.01 -14.15
N LYS A 75 3.23 -0.33 -14.90
CA LYS A 75 4.10 0.71 -14.37
C LYS A 75 3.38 2.05 -14.51
N PRO A 76 3.24 2.83 -13.44
CA PRO A 76 2.67 4.17 -13.54
C PRO A 76 3.60 5.11 -14.30
N LYS A 77 3.00 6.17 -14.83
CA LYS A 77 3.69 7.26 -15.52
C LYS A 77 3.65 8.49 -14.62
N ASP A 78 4.82 8.96 -14.20
CA ASP A 78 4.94 10.15 -13.38
C ASP A 78 5.08 11.41 -14.26
N ILE A 79 4.50 12.53 -13.82
CA ILE A 79 4.60 13.84 -14.49
C ILE A 79 5.14 14.84 -13.45
N GLY A 80 6.20 15.56 -13.80
CA GLY A 80 6.88 16.51 -12.90
C GLY A 80 8.12 15.91 -12.24
N ASN A 81 8.55 16.49 -11.12
CA ASN A 81 9.77 16.09 -10.41
C ASN A 81 9.49 14.95 -9.42
N ALA A 82 9.17 13.77 -9.94
CA ALA A 82 8.98 12.59 -9.11
C ALA A 82 10.33 12.06 -8.58
N PRO A 83 10.41 11.66 -7.29
CA PRO A 83 11.61 11.02 -6.78
C PRO A 83 11.85 9.69 -7.53
N PRO A 84 13.10 9.23 -7.60
CA PRO A 84 13.40 7.93 -8.20
C PRO A 84 12.62 6.84 -7.47
N ARG A 85 11.90 6.02 -8.25
CA ARG A 85 11.19 4.86 -7.74
C ARG A 85 12.21 3.86 -7.22
N ILE A 86 12.15 3.59 -5.93
CA ILE A 86 12.93 2.52 -5.32
C ILE A 86 12.25 1.21 -5.73
N ASN A 87 12.80 0.43 -6.66
CA ASN A 87 12.69 -1.03 -6.64
C ASN A 87 13.52 -1.75 -7.73
N GLU A 88 14.24 -2.81 -7.30
CA GLU A 88 14.27 -4.14 -7.95
C GLU A 88 15.13 -5.20 -7.18
N ASN A 89 16.06 -4.84 -6.28
CA ASN A 89 16.96 -5.81 -5.61
C ASN A 89 16.66 -6.16 -4.14
N TYR A 90 15.69 -5.52 -3.50
CA TYR A 90 15.36 -5.79 -2.11
C TYR A 90 14.16 -6.72 -2.02
N SER A 91 14.41 -7.99 -2.36
CA SER A 91 13.55 -9.09 -1.96
C SER A 91 13.53 -9.14 -0.43
N PHE A 92 12.48 -8.60 0.20
CA PHE A 92 12.26 -8.86 1.61
C PHE A 92 10.90 -9.50 1.82
N VAL A 93 10.98 -10.79 2.10
CA VAL A 93 10.09 -11.51 2.99
C VAL A 93 9.90 -10.67 4.25
N ILE A 94 8.66 -10.28 4.54
CA ILE A 94 8.18 -10.00 5.89
C ILE A 94 6.95 -10.87 6.14
#